data_AF-A0A6A5R5E4-F1
#
_entry.id   AF-A0A6A5R5E4-F1
#
_cell.length_a   1.000
_cell.length_b   1.000
_cell.length_c   1.000
_cell.angle_alpha   90.00
_cell.angle_beta   90.00
_cell.angle_gamma   90.00
#
_symmetry.space_group_name_H-M   'P 1'
#
loop_
_entity.id
_entity.type
_entity.pdbx_description
1 polymer ?
#
loop_
_entity_poly.entity_id
_entity_poly.type
_entity_poly.pdbx_seq_one_letter_code
_entity_poly.pdbx_strand_id
1 'polypeptide(L)'
;MPQRNNVKKPSNETHIQLALQAIQQDATLSVRRAAAIYQVSQSTLGTRLTGTSSRRDCKPNMIRMTSTEEEVIIRHILDLDTRGFAPTYDAVRDMADKLLAARGAGQVGVHWPRNFVKRTDSLTTRFN
;
A
#
# COMPACT_ATOMS: atom_id res chain seq x y z
N MET A 1 42.20 2.68 -8.77
CA MET A 1 41.00 2.45 -7.94
C MET A 1 39.85 2.06 -8.86
N PRO A 2 39.35 0.82 -8.88
CA PRO A 2 38.25 0.47 -9.77
C PRO A 2 36.93 0.94 -9.14
N GLN A 3 36.16 1.71 -9.92
CA GLN A 3 34.81 2.14 -9.58
C GLN A 3 33.90 0.91 -9.47
N ARG A 4 33.22 0.79 -8.33
CA ARG A 4 32.29 -0.31 -8.04
C ARG A 4 30.99 -0.04 -8.81
N ASN A 5 30.86 -0.61 -10.01
CA ASN A 5 29.63 -0.58 -10.79
C ASN A 5 28.50 -1.20 -9.97
N ASN A 6 27.61 -0.36 -9.43
CA ASN A 6 26.38 -0.80 -8.78
C ASN A 6 25.38 -1.22 -9.85
N VAL A 7 25.57 -2.41 -10.42
CA VAL A 7 24.60 -3.02 -11.33
C VAL A 7 23.34 -3.28 -10.50
N LYS A 8 22.31 -2.45 -10.71
CA LYS A 8 20.95 -2.68 -10.20
C LYS A 8 20.56 -4.09 -10.62
N LYS A 9 20.53 -5.03 -9.67
CA LYS A 9 19.94 -6.35 -9.91
C LYS A 9 18.51 -6.12 -10.42
N PRO A 10 18.07 -6.79 -11.49
CA PRO A 10 16.68 -6.73 -11.91
C PRO A 10 15.81 -7.11 -10.71
N SER A 11 14.84 -6.24 -10.41
CA SER A 11 13.94 -6.47 -9.29
C SER A 11 13.24 -7.81 -9.54
N ASN A 12 13.12 -8.68 -8.53
CA ASN A 12 12.44 -9.99 -8.69
C ASN A 12 11.06 -9.87 -9.38
N GLU A 13 10.39 -8.72 -9.25
CA GLU A 13 9.10 -8.43 -9.90
C GLU A 13 9.20 -8.32 -11.44
N THR A 14 10.30 -7.83 -12.01
CA THR A 14 10.43 -7.71 -13.48
C THR A 14 10.51 -9.08 -14.14
N HIS A 15 11.22 -10.02 -13.53
CA HIS A 15 11.26 -11.41 -14.00
C HIS A 15 9.90 -12.11 -13.86
N ILE A 16 9.14 -11.79 -12.80
CA ILE A 16 7.78 -12.30 -12.62
C ILE A 16 6.87 -11.77 -13.73
N GLN A 17 6.93 -10.48 -14.05
CA GLN A 17 6.14 -9.87 -15.12
C GLN A 17 6.46 -10.47 -16.49
N LEU A 18 7.76 -10.67 -16.80
CA LEU A 18 8.18 -11.33 -18.03
C LEU A 18 7.69 -12.78 -18.11
N ALA A 19 7.73 -13.52 -17.00
CA ALA A 19 7.22 -14.89 -16.94
C ALA A 19 5.70 -14.96 -17.15
N LEU A 20 4.94 -14.00 -16.60
CA LEU A 20 3.49 -13.91 -16.82
C LEU A 20 3.17 -13.62 -18.29
N GLN A 21 3.89 -12.67 -18.90
CA GLN A 21 3.72 -12.34 -20.31
C GLN A 21 4.04 -13.54 -21.22
N ALA A 22 5.09 -14.30 -20.91
CA ALA A 22 5.46 -15.49 -21.66
C ALA A 22 4.37 -16.58 -21.59
N ILE A 23 3.79 -16.82 -20.41
CA ILE A 23 2.67 -17.76 -20.25
C ILE A 23 1.43 -17.29 -21.02
N GLN A 24 1.19 -15.97 -21.08
CA GLN A 24 0.06 -15.42 -21.81
C GLN A 24 0.24 -15.51 -23.34
N GLN A 25 1.48 -15.39 -23.83
CA GLN A 25 1.81 -15.51 -25.26
C GLN A 25 1.89 -16.96 -25.74
N ASP A 26 2.34 -17.87 -24.89
CA ASP A 26 2.48 -19.30 -25.18
C ASP A 26 1.61 -20.13 -24.22
N ALA A 27 0.45 -20.56 -24.71
CA ALA A 27 -0.48 -21.40 -23.95
C ALA A 27 0.08 -22.81 -23.63
N THR A 28 1.16 -23.24 -24.29
CA THR A 28 1.83 -24.52 -24.00
C THR A 28 2.86 -24.41 -22.87
N LEU A 29 3.23 -23.19 -22.49
CA LEU A 29 4.24 -22.93 -21.48
C LEU A 29 3.68 -23.17 -20.07
N SER A 30 4.06 -24.28 -19.46
CA SER A 30 3.71 -24.55 -18.07
C SER A 30 4.37 -23.55 -17.10
N VAL A 31 3.68 -23.25 -15.99
CA VAL A 31 4.20 -22.40 -14.91
C VAL A 31 5.56 -22.89 -14.40
N ARG A 32 5.77 -24.20 -14.30
CA ARG A 32 7.05 -24.80 -13.87
C ARG A 32 8.18 -24.45 -14.84
N ARG A 33 7.92 -24.53 -16.15
CA ARG A 33 8.91 -24.24 -17.19
C ARG A 33 9.22 -22.74 -17.26
N ALA A 34 8.20 -21.89 -17.19
CA ALA A 34 8.37 -20.44 -17.10
C ALA A 34 9.19 -20.04 -15.86
N ALA A 35 8.88 -20.62 -14.70
CA ALA A 35 9.63 -20.38 -13.47
C ALA A 35 11.13 -20.71 -13.60
N ALA A 36 11.46 -21.82 -14.27
CA ALA A 36 12.84 -22.21 -14.52
C ALA A 36 13.56 -21.27 -15.50
N ILE A 37 12.90 -20.85 -16.59
CA ILE A 37 13.48 -19.96 -17.61
C ILE A 37 13.78 -18.57 -17.02
N TYR A 38 12.82 -18.01 -16.29
CA TYR A 38 12.91 -16.65 -15.74
C TYR A 38 13.53 -16.61 -14.33
N GLN A 39 14.00 -17.75 -13.80
CA GLN A 39 14.61 -17.87 -12.48
C GLN A 39 13.75 -17.29 -11.34
N VAL A 40 12.44 -17.55 -11.39
CA VAL A 40 11.47 -17.12 -10.37
C VAL A 40 10.92 -18.33 -9.62
N SER A 41 10.48 -18.14 -8.37
CA SER A 41 9.81 -19.20 -7.63
C SER A 41 8.48 -19.58 -8.30
N GLN A 42 8.26 -20.88 -8.48
CA GLN A 42 7.01 -21.42 -9.04
C GLN A 42 5.79 -21.07 -8.17
N SER A 43 5.94 -21.01 -6.85
CA SER A 43 4.87 -20.60 -5.94
C SER A 43 4.47 -19.14 -6.13
N THR A 44 5.46 -18.25 -6.24
CA THR A 44 5.24 -16.82 -6.49
C THR A 44 4.57 -16.59 -7.84
N LEU A 45 5.03 -17.26 -8.89
CA LEU A 45 4.45 -17.15 -10.23
C LEU A 45 3.01 -17.67 -10.27
N GLY A 46 2.73 -18.81 -9.62
CA GLY A 46 1.36 -19.33 -9.49
C GLY A 46 0.44 -18.38 -8.75
N THR A 47 0.89 -17.79 -7.64
CA THR A 47 0.13 -16.81 -6.85
C THR A 47 -0.18 -15.52 -7.63
N ARG A 48 0.73 -15.14 -8.53
CA ARG A 48 0.54 -14.00 -9.44
C ARG A 48 -0.46 -14.33 -10.56
N LEU A 49 -0.42 -15.55 -11.08
CA LEU A 49 -1.38 -16.01 -12.09
C LEU A 49 -2.82 -16.05 -11.54
N THR A 50 -2.99 -16.32 -10.24
CA THR A 50 -4.31 -16.26 -9.57
C THR A 50 -4.76 -14.83 -9.23
N GLY A 51 -4.02 -13.80 -9.65
CA GLY A 51 -4.41 -12.39 -9.51
C GLY A 51 -3.89 -11.70 -8.24
N THR A 52 -2.99 -12.33 -7.48
CA THR A 52 -2.42 -11.68 -6.29
C THR A 52 -1.35 -10.67 -6.69
N SER A 53 -1.63 -9.38 -6.50
CA SER A 53 -0.68 -8.30 -6.75
C SER A 53 0.57 -8.38 -5.87
N SER A 54 1.65 -7.70 -6.27
CA SER A 54 2.84 -7.57 -5.42
C SER A 54 2.51 -6.89 -4.12
N ARG A 55 3.22 -7.23 -3.03
CA ARG A 55 3.06 -6.51 -1.76
C ARG A 55 3.36 -5.01 -1.91
N ARG A 56 4.20 -4.63 -2.88
CA ARG A 56 4.44 -3.23 -3.24
C ARG A 56 3.22 -2.54 -3.84
N ASP A 57 2.43 -3.27 -4.62
CA ASP A 57 1.26 -2.74 -5.33
C ASP A 57 -0.04 -2.97 -4.52
N CYS A 58 0.00 -3.89 -3.57
CA CYS A 58 -1.11 -4.21 -2.69
C CYS A 58 -1.32 -3.08 -1.69
N LYS A 59 -2.58 -2.64 -1.61
CA LYS A 59 -3.04 -1.69 -0.60
C LYS A 59 -2.75 -2.26 0.80
N PRO A 60 -2.04 -1.54 1.69
CA PRO A 60 -1.78 -2.02 3.04
C PRO A 60 -3.07 -2.39 3.76
N ASN A 61 -3.06 -3.49 4.54
CA ASN A 61 -4.19 -3.94 5.38
C ASN A 61 -4.73 -2.87 6.36
N MET A 62 -4.04 -1.73 6.51
CA MET A 62 -4.44 -0.61 7.36
C MET A 62 -5.45 0.35 6.69
N ILE A 63 -5.87 0.08 5.46
CA ILE A 63 -6.96 0.80 4.77
C ILE A 63 -8.29 0.19 5.25
N ARG A 64 -8.58 0.35 6.55
CA ARG A 64 -9.94 0.15 7.09
C ARG A 64 -10.90 1.23 6.60
N MET A 65 -10.34 2.39 6.22
CA MET A 65 -11.06 3.53 5.68
C MET A 65 -10.83 3.62 4.18
N THR A 66 -11.87 3.95 3.43
CA THR A 66 -11.82 4.23 2.00
C THR A 66 -11.02 5.51 1.73
N SER A 67 -10.49 5.66 0.52
CA SER A 67 -9.72 6.86 0.13
C SER A 67 -10.54 8.15 0.29
N THR A 68 -11.86 8.09 0.09
CA THR A 68 -12.78 9.21 0.31
C THR A 68 -12.91 9.57 1.79
N GLU A 69 -13.03 8.57 2.67
CA GLU A 69 -13.08 8.81 4.11
C GLU A 69 -11.75 9.37 4.64
N GLU A 70 -10.61 8.86 4.16
CA GLU A 70 -9.29 9.42 4.49
C GLU A 70 -9.17 10.89 4.04
N GLU A 71 -9.67 11.24 2.85
CA GLU A 71 -9.65 12.62 2.34
C GLU A 71 -10.52 13.57 3.18
N VAL A 72 -11.69 13.13 3.64
CA VAL A 72 -12.56 13.92 4.53
C VAL A 72 -11.85 14.24 5.84
N ILE A 73 -11.14 13.27 6.42
CA ILE A 73 -10.36 13.48 7.65
C ILE A 73 -9.23 14.50 7.40
N ILE A 74 -8.50 14.38 6.30
CA ILE A 74 -7.42 15.32 5.96
C ILE A 74 -7.96 16.74 5.88
N ARG A 75 -9.06 16.95 5.14
CA ARG A 75 -9.69 18.26 5.00
C ARG A 75 -10.15 18.82 6.34
N HIS A 76 -10.71 17.98 7.21
CA HIS A 76 -11.12 18.42 8.54
C HIS A 76 -9.95 18.86 9.41
N ILE A 77 -8.83 18.11 9.40
CA ILE A 77 -7.64 18.49 10.15
C ILE A 77 -7.08 19.82 9.65
N LEU A 78 -7.05 20.02 8.32
CA LEU A 78 -6.59 21.27 7.74
C LEU A 78 -7.51 22.45 8.12
N ASP A 79 -8.84 22.25 8.15
CA ASP A 79 -9.78 23.26 8.62
C ASP A 79 -9.60 23.60 10.11
N LEU A 80 -9.31 22.60 10.96
CA LEU A 80 -9.01 22.86 12.36
C LEU A 80 -7.75 23.72 12.52
N ASP A 81 -6.70 23.40 11.75
CA ASP A 81 -5.43 24.13 11.76
C ASP A 81 -5.60 25.58 11.25
N THR A 82 -6.36 25.80 10.17
CA THR A 82 -6.63 27.18 9.69
C THR A 82 -7.41 28.02 10.69
N ARG A 83 -8.24 27.38 11.54
CA ARG A 83 -9.00 28.03 12.61
C ARG A 83 -8.19 28.25 13.88
N GLY A 84 -6.91 27.87 13.89
CA GLY A 84 -6.01 28.03 15.03
C GLY A 84 -6.14 26.94 16.10
N PHE A 85 -6.86 25.85 15.82
CA PHE A 85 -6.92 24.70 16.71
C PHE A 85 -5.83 23.70 16.35
N ALA A 86 -4.98 23.37 17.32
CA ALA A 86 -3.99 22.32 17.14
C ALA A 86 -4.71 20.96 16.96
N PRO A 87 -4.50 20.26 15.85
CA PRO A 87 -5.15 18.97 15.64
C PRO A 87 -4.56 17.93 16.61
N THR A 88 -5.43 17.18 17.29
CA THR A 88 -5.02 16.14 18.25
C THR A 88 -5.29 14.74 17.69
N TYR A 89 -4.46 13.77 18.08
CA TYR A 89 -4.66 12.37 17.66
C TYR A 89 -6.02 11.82 18.10
N ASP A 90 -6.54 12.26 19.24
CA ASP A 90 -7.86 11.88 19.75
C ASP A 90 -8.98 12.44 18.87
N ALA A 91 -8.90 13.70 18.45
CA ALA A 91 -9.89 14.28 17.52
C ALA A 91 -9.90 13.56 16.16
N VAL A 92 -8.72 13.17 15.65
CA VAL A 92 -8.59 12.37 14.43
C VAL A 92 -9.23 10.99 14.61
N ARG A 93 -9.01 10.36 15.78
CA ARG A 93 -9.61 9.08 16.12
C ARG A 93 -11.14 9.16 16.18
N ASP A 94 -11.67 10.16 16.89
CA ASP A 94 -13.11 10.35 17.07
C ASP A 94 -13.80 10.58 15.72
N MET A 95 -13.18 11.34 14.82
CA MET A 95 -13.72 11.52 13.48
C MET A 95 -13.69 10.22 12.66
N ALA A 96 -12.60 9.47 12.73
CA ALA A 96 -12.51 8.17 12.06
C ALA A 96 -13.54 7.17 12.59
N ASP A 97 -13.74 7.12 13.91
CA ASP A 97 -14.72 6.27 14.57
C ASP A 97 -16.15 6.68 14.19
N LYS A 98 -16.45 7.97 14.07
CA LYS A 98 -17.75 8.46 13.57
C LYS A 98 -18.02 8.02 12.13
N LEU A 99 -17.02 8.11 11.25
CA LEU A 99 -17.16 7.69 9.85
C LEU A 99 -17.37 6.17 9.74
N LEU A 100 -16.62 5.38 10.52
CA LEU A 100 -16.80 3.93 10.55
C LEU A 100 -18.16 3.53 11.15
N ALA A 101 -18.58 4.17 12.24
CA ALA A 101 -19.88 3.91 12.86
C ALA A 101 -21.03 4.22 11.89
N ALA A 102 -20.93 5.29 11.09
CA ALA A 102 -21.93 5.61 10.06
C ALA A 102 -22.05 4.53 8.99
N ARG A 103 -20.98 3.77 8.73
CA ARG A 103 -20.96 2.62 7.81
C ARG A 103 -21.38 1.30 8.46
N GLY A 104 -21.62 1.28 9.77
CA GLY A 104 -21.78 0.03 10.54
C GLY A 104 -20.46 -0.75 10.67
N ALA A 105 -19.32 -0.11 10.44
CA ALA A 105 -18.00 -0.66 10.71
C ALA A 105 -17.59 -0.34 12.16
N GLY A 106 -16.85 -1.24 12.81
CA GLY A 106 -16.35 -1.02 14.17
C GLY A 106 -15.29 0.10 14.26
N GLN A 107 -14.72 0.29 15.45
CA GLN A 107 -13.79 1.41 15.75
C GLN A 107 -12.36 1.20 15.23
N VAL A 108 -11.63 2.26 14.92
CA VAL A 108 -10.21 2.21 14.55
C VAL A 108 -9.34 1.73 15.72
N GLY A 109 -8.18 1.13 15.38
CA GLY A 109 -7.21 0.69 16.38
C GLY A 109 -6.50 1.87 17.06
N VAL A 110 -6.00 1.66 18.28
CA VAL A 110 -5.34 2.70 19.11
C VAL A 110 -4.17 3.39 18.39
N HIS A 111 -3.39 2.65 17.59
CA HIS A 111 -2.25 3.21 16.86
C HIS A 111 -2.60 3.77 15.48
N TRP A 112 -3.86 3.66 15.05
CA TRP A 112 -4.29 4.08 13.72
C TRP A 112 -4.08 5.60 13.49
N PRO A 113 -4.46 6.53 14.40
CA PRO A 113 -4.28 7.96 14.17
C PRO A 113 -2.80 8.35 13.98
N ARG A 114 -1.90 7.79 14.80
CA ARG A 114 -0.45 8.03 14.69
C ARG A 114 0.10 7.54 13.35
N ASN A 115 -0.30 6.34 12.92
CA ASN A 115 0.14 5.77 11.65
C ASN A 115 -0.49 6.47 10.45
N PHE A 116 -1.69 7.02 10.60
CA PHE A 116 -2.36 7.84 9.59
C PHE A 116 -1.62 9.17 9.37
N VAL A 117 -1.32 9.91 10.44
CA VAL A 117 -0.54 11.15 10.32
C VAL A 117 0.85 10.89 9.73
N LYS A 118 1.54 9.82 10.18
CA LYS A 118 2.88 9.46 9.66
C LYS A 118 2.91 9.09 8.18
N ARG A 119 1.82 8.57 7.60
CA ARG A 119 1.80 8.20 6.17
C ARG A 119 1.40 9.35 5.26
N THR A 120 0.80 10.40 5.82
CA THR A 120 0.18 11.47 5.05
C THR A 120 1.07 12.70 5.15
N ASP A 121 1.87 12.94 4.12
CA ASP A 121 2.86 14.03 4.08
C ASP A 121 2.25 15.43 4.28
N SER A 122 0.96 15.61 3.96
CA SER A 122 0.25 16.88 4.19
C SER A 122 -0.07 17.14 5.66
N LEU A 123 -0.03 16.13 6.52
CA LEU A 123 -0.36 16.22 7.94
C LEU A 123 0.89 16.18 8.84
N THR A 124 1.99 15.59 8.38
CA THR A 124 3.23 15.47 9.17
C THR A 124 3.78 16.83 9.63
N THR A 125 3.54 17.90 8.87
CA THR A 125 3.97 19.27 9.23
C THR A 125 3.05 19.98 10.22
N ARG A 126 1.86 19.42 10.50
CA ARG A 126 0.82 20.03 11.38
C ARG A 126 0.74 19.40 12.77
N PHE A 127 1.28 18.20 12.94
CA PHE A 127 1.41 17.52 14.23
C PHE A 127 2.88 17.50 14.64
N ASN A 128 3.34 18.54 15.34
CA ASN A 128 4.67 18.60 15.97
C ASN A 128 4.61 18.10 17.42
#